data_AF-A0A8S0SIH4-F1
#
_entry.id   AF-A0A8S0SIH4-F1
#
_cell.length_a   1.000
_cell.length_b   1.000
_cell.length_c   1.000
_cell.angle_alpha   90.00
_cell.angle_beta   90.00
_cell.angle_gamma   90.00
#
_symmetry.space_group_name_H-M   'P 1'
#
loop_
_entity.id
_entity.type
_entity.pdbx_description
1 polymer ?
#
loop_
_entity_poly.entity_id
_entity_poly.type
_entity_poly.pdbx_seq_one_letter_code
_entity_poly.pdbx_strand_id
1 'polypeptide(L)'
;MQLAGARAAKAENEEKSGNEQSSDRPKVFFVMGITTAFSSRKRRDSIRENWMPQGEDLKKLEKEKGIIIRFVIGHSASPGGILDRAIDAEDAQHKDFLRLNHVEGYHELSSKTQIYFSSAAAKWDADFYIKVDDDVHVNLGMVGSLLARHRSKPRVYIGCMKSGPVLAQKGVKYHEPEYWKFGEEGNKYFRHATGQIYAISKDLATYISVNRHVLHRYANEDVSLGSWFIGLDVEHIDDRSLCCGTPPDCEWKAQAGNPCAASFDWSCSGMCKSAERMEEVHQRCGEGDGAVWHTSF
;
A
#
# COMPACT_ATOMS: atom_id res chain seq x y z
N MET A 1 -34.80 -32.85 7.64
CA MET A 1 -34.78 -32.00 8.86
C MET A 1 -33.69 -32.36 9.88
N GLN A 2 -32.72 -33.24 9.60
CA GLN A 2 -31.62 -33.55 10.56
C GLN A 2 -30.25 -32.92 10.22
N LEU A 3 -30.13 -32.23 9.07
CA LEU A 3 -28.87 -31.57 8.67
C LEU A 3 -28.77 -30.10 9.15
N ALA A 4 -29.87 -29.50 9.60
CA ALA A 4 -29.87 -28.14 10.14
C ALA A 4 -29.41 -28.10 11.61
N GLY A 5 -29.74 -29.13 12.41
CA GLY A 5 -29.37 -29.20 13.83
C GLY A 5 -27.88 -29.43 14.08
N ALA A 6 -27.19 -30.16 13.19
CA ALA A 6 -25.75 -30.43 13.33
C ALA A 6 -24.87 -29.21 12.98
N ARG A 7 -25.38 -28.24 12.21
CA ARG A 7 -24.69 -26.96 11.95
C ARG A 7 -24.89 -25.95 13.07
N ALA A 8 -26.07 -25.91 13.69
CA ALA A 8 -26.33 -25.05 14.84
C ALA A 8 -25.49 -25.44 16.07
N ALA A 9 -25.35 -26.75 16.35
CA ALA A 9 -24.50 -27.23 17.45
C ALA A 9 -22.99 -27.04 17.20
N LYS A 10 -22.57 -26.91 15.94
CA LYS A 10 -21.18 -26.53 15.59
C LYS A 10 -20.96 -25.01 15.71
N ALA A 11 -21.96 -24.21 15.33
CA ALA A 11 -21.92 -22.76 15.49
C ALA A 11 -21.89 -22.34 16.97
N GLU A 12 -22.70 -22.99 17.83
CA GLU A 12 -22.73 -22.67 19.28
C GLU A 12 -21.44 -23.09 20.02
N ASN A 13 -20.69 -24.07 19.51
CA ASN A 13 -19.40 -24.47 20.08
C ASN A 13 -18.22 -23.65 19.52
N GLU A 14 -18.36 -23.02 18.36
CA GLU A 14 -17.37 -22.08 17.81
C GLU A 14 -17.56 -20.65 18.37
N GLU A 15 -18.78 -20.26 18.76
CA GLU A 15 -19.05 -18.96 19.42
C GLU A 15 -18.52 -18.86 20.86
N LYS A 16 -18.09 -19.97 21.48
CA LYS A 16 -17.47 -19.97 22.82
C LYS A 16 -15.95 -20.10 22.83
N SER A 17 -15.30 -20.15 21.68
CA SER A 17 -13.82 -20.11 21.58
C SER A 17 -13.29 -18.88 20.85
N GLY A 18 -14.11 -17.84 20.66
CA GLY A 18 -13.65 -16.48 20.37
C GLY A 18 -12.94 -15.88 21.57
N ASN A 19 -11.91 -16.56 22.06
CA ASN A 19 -10.93 -15.98 22.93
C ASN A 19 -10.37 -14.80 22.13
N GLU A 20 -10.63 -13.58 22.60
CA GLU A 20 -9.80 -12.44 22.29
C GLU A 20 -8.36 -12.88 22.57
N GLN A 21 -7.68 -13.42 21.56
CA GLN A 21 -6.24 -13.37 21.55
C GLN A 21 -5.96 -11.88 21.48
N SER A 22 -5.74 -11.28 22.66
CA SER A 22 -5.05 -10.02 22.78
C SER A 22 -3.79 -10.19 21.95
N SER A 23 -3.81 -9.70 20.72
CA SER A 23 -2.69 -9.93 19.85
C SER A 23 -1.56 -9.10 20.45
N ASP A 24 -0.50 -9.74 20.92
CA ASP A 24 0.75 -9.10 21.39
C ASP A 24 1.47 -8.31 20.28
N ARG A 25 0.80 -8.05 19.16
CA ARG A 25 1.27 -7.22 18.06
C ARG A 25 1.43 -5.78 18.55
N PRO A 26 2.54 -5.11 18.24
CA PRO A 26 2.73 -3.70 18.58
C PRO A 26 1.62 -2.85 17.98
N LYS A 27 1.02 -1.98 18.82
CA LYS A 27 0.09 -0.95 18.36
C LYS A 27 0.86 0.19 17.71
N VAL A 28 0.48 0.53 16.49
CA VAL A 28 1.13 1.56 15.69
C VAL A 28 0.08 2.41 15.00
N PHE A 29 0.43 3.62 14.58
CA PHE A 29 -0.48 4.48 13.84
C PHE A 29 -0.71 3.95 12.42
N PHE A 30 0.34 3.78 11.63
CA PHE A 30 0.22 3.12 10.34
C PHE A 30 1.46 2.33 9.93
N VAL A 31 1.24 1.36 9.05
CA VAL A 31 2.31 0.61 8.37
C VAL A 31 2.29 0.97 6.90
N MET A 32 3.39 1.50 6.38
CA MET A 32 3.60 1.81 4.97
C MET A 32 4.53 0.79 4.32
N GLY A 33 3.99 0.05 3.36
CA GLY A 33 4.71 -0.89 2.52
C GLY A 33 5.07 -0.27 1.18
N ILE A 34 6.35 -0.07 0.94
CA ILE A 34 6.90 0.39 -0.34
C ILE A 34 7.11 -0.84 -1.23
N THR A 35 6.24 -1.05 -2.20
CA THR A 35 6.31 -2.20 -3.12
C THR A 35 7.49 -2.01 -4.07
N THR A 36 8.46 -2.93 -4.03
CA THR A 36 9.71 -2.83 -4.79
C THR A 36 10.07 -4.15 -5.49
N ALA A 37 11.04 -4.14 -6.40
CA ALA A 37 11.53 -5.34 -7.10
C ALA A 37 13.05 -5.51 -6.95
N PHE A 38 13.57 -6.67 -7.35
CA PHE A 38 15.02 -6.95 -7.31
C PHE A 38 15.85 -5.92 -8.10
N SER A 39 15.34 -5.48 -9.25
CA SER A 39 16.00 -4.48 -10.11
C SER A 39 15.94 -3.05 -9.58
N SER A 40 15.12 -2.78 -8.55
CA SER A 40 14.83 -1.43 -8.07
C SER A 40 15.83 -0.89 -7.03
N ARG A 41 17.05 -1.43 -6.95
CA ARG A 41 18.03 -1.01 -5.92
C ARG A 41 18.22 0.52 -5.88
N LYS A 42 18.47 1.14 -7.04
CA LYS A 42 18.67 2.59 -7.15
C LYS A 42 17.45 3.41 -6.70
N ARG A 43 16.24 2.89 -6.88
CA ARG A 43 15.01 3.55 -6.42
C ARG A 43 14.87 3.48 -4.90
N ARG A 44 15.24 2.35 -4.29
CA ARG A 44 15.26 2.24 -2.83
C ARG A 44 16.29 3.16 -2.21
N ASP A 45 17.49 3.22 -2.79
CA ASP A 45 18.54 4.14 -2.34
C ASP A 45 18.06 5.60 -2.49
N SER A 46 17.44 5.98 -3.61
CA SER A 46 16.92 7.35 -3.77
C SER A 46 15.78 7.68 -2.81
N ILE A 47 14.92 6.73 -2.44
CA ILE A 47 13.89 6.94 -1.40
C ILE A 47 14.53 7.20 -0.03
N ARG A 48 15.52 6.37 0.35
CA ARG A 48 16.27 6.49 1.61
C ARG A 48 17.03 7.82 1.70
N GLU A 49 17.64 8.25 0.61
CA GLU A 49 18.39 9.50 0.52
C GLU A 49 17.48 10.74 0.57
N ASN A 50 16.17 10.56 0.45
CA ASN A 50 15.18 11.64 0.42
C ASN A 50 14.12 11.45 1.51
N TRP A 51 12.89 11.08 1.13
CA TRP A 51 11.74 11.20 2.03
C TRP A 51 11.62 10.12 3.12
N MET A 52 12.39 9.02 3.03
CA MET A 52 12.34 7.94 4.03
C MET A 52 13.47 8.08 5.06
N PRO A 53 13.16 8.29 6.35
CA PRO A 53 14.17 8.28 7.40
C PRO A 53 14.95 6.97 7.46
N GLN A 54 16.22 7.03 7.86
CA GLN A 54 17.14 5.90 7.95
C GLN A 54 17.68 5.71 9.37
N GLY A 55 18.21 4.51 9.65
CA GLY A 55 18.99 4.25 10.88
C GLY A 55 18.23 4.59 12.16
N GLU A 56 18.81 5.45 12.99
CA GLU A 56 18.20 5.87 14.26
C GLU A 56 16.95 6.73 14.07
N ASP A 57 16.87 7.54 13.00
CA ASP A 57 15.67 8.33 12.71
C ASP A 57 14.50 7.44 12.29
N LEU A 58 14.76 6.35 11.55
CA LEU A 58 13.71 5.36 11.27
C LEU A 58 13.19 4.71 12.56
N LYS A 59 14.09 4.29 13.46
CA LYS A 59 13.69 3.71 14.76
C LYS A 59 12.93 4.73 15.62
N LYS A 60 13.35 5.98 15.60
CA LYS A 60 12.68 7.09 16.29
C LYS A 60 11.28 7.29 15.74
N LEU A 61 11.11 7.24 14.42
CA LEU A 61 9.82 7.36 13.75
C LEU A 61 8.87 6.25 14.20
N GLU A 62 9.36 5.01 14.26
CA GLU A 62 8.59 3.86 14.73
C GLU A 62 8.16 4.01 16.19
N LYS A 63 9.08 4.42 17.07
CA LYS A 63 8.84 4.50 18.51
C LYS A 63 7.99 5.70 18.92
N GLU A 64 8.29 6.88 18.37
CA GLU A 64 7.68 8.14 18.80
C GLU A 64 6.40 8.47 18.04
N LYS A 65 6.31 8.07 16.76
CA LYS A 65 5.15 8.36 15.92
C LYS A 65 4.29 7.13 15.63
N GLY A 66 4.76 5.92 15.96
CA GLY A 66 4.05 4.70 15.60
C GLY A 66 3.95 4.52 14.09
N ILE A 67 4.94 4.98 13.32
CA ILE A 67 4.93 4.89 11.86
C ILE A 67 5.97 3.86 11.45
N ILE A 68 5.52 2.75 10.86
CA ILE A 68 6.39 1.70 10.34
C ILE A 68 6.50 1.86 8.82
N ILE A 69 7.72 1.96 8.29
CA ILE A 69 7.96 2.02 6.83
C ILE A 69 8.87 0.88 6.43
N ARG A 70 8.45 0.05 5.47
CA ARG A 70 9.25 -1.08 4.98
C ARG A 70 9.22 -1.22 3.46
N PHE A 71 10.36 -1.55 2.87
CA PHE A 71 10.41 -2.06 1.50
C PHE A 71 9.86 -3.48 1.45
N VAL A 72 8.81 -3.69 0.68
CA VAL A 72 8.08 -4.95 0.59
C VAL A 72 8.56 -5.74 -0.61
N ILE A 73 9.15 -6.91 -0.35
CA ILE A 73 9.71 -7.77 -1.39
C ILE A 73 9.56 -9.24 -1.02
N GLY A 74 9.20 -10.05 -2.00
CA GLY A 74 9.20 -11.50 -1.96
C GLY A 74 10.60 -12.08 -2.17
N HIS A 75 10.65 -13.33 -2.59
CA HIS A 75 11.87 -14.06 -2.93
C HIS A 75 11.90 -14.42 -4.41
N SER A 76 13.09 -14.77 -4.90
CA SER A 76 13.25 -15.21 -6.28
C SER A 76 12.65 -16.60 -6.50
N ALA A 77 12.47 -17.00 -7.76
CA ALA A 77 12.01 -18.36 -8.10
C ALA A 77 12.97 -19.47 -7.63
N SER A 78 14.23 -19.12 -7.36
CA SER A 78 15.26 -20.00 -6.81
C SER A 78 15.68 -19.49 -5.43
N PRO A 79 14.96 -19.85 -4.35
CA PRO A 79 15.22 -19.33 -3.00
C PRO A 79 16.69 -19.45 -2.60
N GLY A 80 17.27 -18.34 -2.12
CA GLY A 80 18.69 -18.26 -1.72
C GLY A 80 19.66 -18.08 -2.89
N GLY A 81 19.13 -17.78 -4.08
CA GLY A 81 19.90 -17.39 -5.26
C GLY A 81 20.55 -16.01 -5.13
N ILE A 82 21.23 -15.57 -6.20
CA ILE A 82 22.00 -14.31 -6.20
C ILE A 82 21.11 -13.10 -5.91
N LEU A 83 19.90 -13.06 -6.48
CA LEU A 83 18.95 -11.96 -6.24
C LEU A 83 18.51 -11.89 -4.78
N ASP A 84 18.24 -13.04 -4.14
CA ASP A 84 17.85 -13.08 -2.74
C ASP A 84 19.00 -12.65 -1.83
N ARG A 85 20.22 -13.14 -2.08
CA ARG A 85 21.41 -12.75 -1.29
C ARG A 85 21.74 -11.27 -1.41
N ALA A 86 21.49 -10.66 -2.56
CA ALA A 86 21.67 -9.22 -2.74
C ALA A 86 20.70 -8.42 -1.85
N ILE A 87 19.44 -8.86 -1.75
CA ILE A 87 18.46 -8.28 -0.82
C ILE A 87 18.84 -8.56 0.63
N ASP A 88 19.30 -9.77 0.96
CA ASP A 88 19.70 -10.11 2.32
C ASP A 88 20.90 -9.25 2.79
N ALA A 89 21.85 -8.97 1.89
CA ALA A 89 22.97 -8.07 2.16
C ALA A 89 22.51 -6.62 2.37
N GLU A 90 21.54 -6.15 1.57
CA GLU A 90 20.94 -4.83 1.74
C GLU A 90 20.16 -4.71 3.06
N ASP A 91 19.32 -5.70 3.38
CA ASP A 91 18.56 -5.72 4.64
C ASP A 91 19.49 -5.87 5.85
N ALA A 92 20.63 -6.55 5.70
CA ALA A 92 21.67 -6.58 6.74
C ALA A 92 22.21 -5.19 7.09
N GLN A 93 22.30 -4.30 6.09
CA GLN A 93 22.78 -2.94 6.24
C GLN A 93 21.68 -1.97 6.74
N HIS A 94 20.49 -2.01 6.14
CA HIS A 94 19.47 -0.98 6.34
C HIS A 94 18.34 -1.37 7.28
N LYS A 95 18.07 -2.68 7.47
CA LYS A 95 17.04 -3.22 8.39
C LYS A 95 15.63 -2.69 8.13
N ASP A 96 15.33 -2.40 6.87
CA ASP A 96 14.13 -1.72 6.43
C ASP A 96 13.26 -2.54 5.45
N PHE A 97 13.50 -3.85 5.33
CA PHE A 97 12.65 -4.72 4.52
C PHE A 97 11.53 -5.42 5.30
N LEU A 98 10.44 -5.70 4.58
CA LEU A 98 9.46 -6.72 4.91
C LEU A 98 9.54 -7.82 3.84
N ARG A 99 10.16 -8.94 4.22
CA ARG A 99 10.29 -10.13 3.37
C ARG A 99 8.98 -10.91 3.35
N LEU A 100 8.43 -11.16 2.16
CA LEU A 100 7.22 -11.93 1.97
C LEU A 100 7.55 -13.36 1.50
N ASN A 101 6.74 -14.32 1.94
CA ASN A 101 6.73 -15.66 1.36
C ASN A 101 5.93 -15.64 0.04
N HIS A 102 6.55 -15.05 -0.98
CA HIS A 102 5.95 -14.77 -2.28
C HIS A 102 7.04 -14.84 -3.35
N VAL A 103 6.79 -15.56 -4.45
CA VAL A 103 7.70 -15.57 -5.59
C VAL A 103 7.47 -14.29 -6.39
N GLU A 104 8.49 -13.43 -6.49
CA GLU A 104 8.40 -12.21 -7.28
C GLU A 104 8.23 -12.50 -8.77
N GLY A 105 7.33 -11.76 -9.41
CA GLY A 105 7.06 -11.85 -10.84
C GLY A 105 6.26 -10.66 -11.34
N TYR A 106 6.38 -10.34 -12.63
CA TYR A 106 5.69 -9.19 -13.23
C TYR A 106 4.15 -9.29 -13.11
N HIS A 107 3.60 -10.50 -13.25
CA HIS A 107 2.16 -10.77 -13.17
C HIS A 107 1.66 -11.06 -11.75
N GLU A 108 2.53 -10.90 -10.74
CA GLU A 108 2.25 -11.30 -9.37
C GLU A 108 1.95 -10.13 -8.42
N LEU A 109 1.86 -8.90 -8.94
CA LEU A 109 1.62 -7.70 -8.12
C LEU A 109 0.35 -7.79 -7.27
N SER A 110 -0.77 -8.24 -7.85
CA SER A 110 -2.03 -8.42 -7.11
C SER A 110 -1.90 -9.45 -5.99
N SER A 111 -1.13 -10.53 -6.21
CA SER A 111 -0.79 -11.52 -5.19
C SER A 111 0.07 -10.91 -4.09
N LYS A 112 1.10 -10.16 -4.48
CA LYS A 112 2.02 -9.49 -3.57
C LYS A 112 1.30 -8.52 -2.64
N THR A 113 0.39 -7.71 -3.17
CA THR A 113 -0.42 -6.76 -2.38
C THR A 113 -1.31 -7.46 -1.37
N GLN A 114 -2.00 -8.54 -1.77
CA GLN A 114 -2.81 -9.33 -0.86
C GLN A 114 -1.97 -9.92 0.29
N ILE A 115 -0.81 -10.51 -0.05
CA ILE A 115 0.12 -11.09 0.92
C ILE A 115 0.69 -10.00 1.82
N TYR A 116 1.05 -8.83 1.27
CA TYR A 116 1.53 -7.68 2.02
C TYR A 116 0.54 -7.26 3.10
N PHE A 117 -0.71 -6.96 2.74
CA PHE A 117 -1.70 -6.54 3.73
C PHE A 117 -1.96 -7.62 4.78
N SER A 118 -2.02 -8.88 4.36
CA SER A 118 -2.18 -10.02 5.29
C SER A 118 -1.01 -10.13 6.27
N SER A 119 0.23 -10.05 5.78
CA SER A 119 1.45 -10.15 6.58
C SER A 119 1.65 -8.95 7.48
N ALA A 120 1.36 -7.74 7.00
CA ALA A 120 1.44 -6.52 7.79
C ALA A 120 0.40 -6.54 8.91
N ALA A 121 -0.85 -6.90 8.61
CA ALA A 121 -1.89 -7.07 9.61
C ALA A 121 -1.51 -8.16 10.63
N ALA A 122 -0.92 -9.28 10.21
CA ALA A 122 -0.47 -10.31 11.14
C ALA A 122 0.68 -9.87 12.07
N LYS A 123 1.47 -8.86 11.69
CA LYS A 123 2.66 -8.43 12.44
C LYS A 123 2.45 -7.19 13.30
N TRP A 124 1.61 -6.25 12.87
CA TRP A 124 1.35 -5.00 13.57
C TRP A 124 -0.14 -4.78 13.74
N ASP A 125 -0.54 -4.22 14.88
CA ASP A 125 -1.91 -3.73 15.11
C ASP A 125 -1.97 -2.24 14.78
N ALA A 126 -2.19 -1.91 13.50
CA ALA A 126 -2.13 -0.55 12.99
C ALA A 126 -3.53 0.03 12.75
N ASP A 127 -3.71 1.35 12.91
CA ASP A 127 -4.97 2.01 12.53
C ASP A 127 -5.15 1.99 11.01
N PHE A 128 -4.05 2.15 10.26
CA PHE A 128 -4.02 2.09 8.80
C PHE A 128 -2.85 1.27 8.25
N TYR A 129 -3.08 0.71 7.06
CA TYR A 129 -2.06 0.04 6.25
C TYR A 129 -2.02 0.71 4.88
N ILE A 130 -0.82 1.06 4.41
CA ILE A 130 -0.60 1.85 3.20
C ILE A 130 0.26 1.04 2.25
N LYS A 131 -0.14 0.97 0.99
CA LYS A 131 0.76 0.55 -0.09
C LYS A 131 1.21 1.78 -0.87
N VAL A 132 2.50 1.82 -1.21
CA VAL A 132 3.08 2.84 -2.10
C VAL A 132 4.05 2.18 -3.08
N ASP A 133 4.17 2.71 -4.30
CA ASP A 133 5.18 2.27 -5.27
C ASP A 133 6.57 2.88 -4.99
N ASP A 134 7.63 2.18 -5.39
CA ASP A 134 9.03 2.64 -5.20
C ASP A 134 9.47 3.77 -6.15
N ASP A 135 8.56 4.32 -6.94
CA ASP A 135 8.75 5.50 -7.77
C ASP A 135 7.78 6.63 -7.44
N VAL A 136 7.40 6.78 -6.17
CA VAL A 136 6.52 7.86 -5.69
C VAL A 136 7.26 8.73 -4.67
N HIS A 137 7.12 10.06 -4.79
CA HIS A 137 7.53 10.98 -3.73
C HIS A 137 6.41 11.10 -2.70
N VAL A 138 6.76 11.03 -1.41
CA VAL A 138 5.81 11.05 -0.30
C VAL A 138 6.21 12.11 0.73
N ASN A 139 5.22 12.84 1.23
CA ASN A 139 5.34 13.74 2.38
C ASN A 139 4.67 13.07 3.59
N LEU A 140 5.47 12.54 4.52
CA LEU A 140 5.00 11.68 5.62
C LEU A 140 4.09 12.40 6.62
N GLY A 141 4.35 13.66 6.92
CA GLY A 141 3.54 14.54 7.75
C GLY A 141 2.16 14.80 7.14
N MET A 142 2.11 15.05 5.82
CA MET A 142 0.87 15.19 5.08
C MET A 142 0.06 13.89 5.04
N VAL A 143 0.71 12.74 4.80
CA VAL A 143 0.07 11.41 4.88
C VAL A 143 -0.46 11.17 6.29
N GLY A 144 0.35 11.40 7.33
CA GLY A 144 -0.08 11.21 8.72
C GLY A 144 -1.26 12.11 9.08
N SER A 145 -1.24 13.38 8.65
CA SER A 145 -2.32 14.34 8.89
C SER A 145 -3.61 13.92 8.20
N LEU A 146 -3.52 13.37 6.98
CA LEU A 146 -4.66 12.80 6.26
C LEU A 146 -5.27 11.63 7.02
N LEU A 147 -4.45 10.67 7.44
CA LEU A 147 -4.94 9.48 8.15
C LEU A 147 -5.53 9.81 9.52
N ALA A 148 -4.94 10.77 10.25
CA ALA A 148 -5.42 11.18 11.56
C ALA A 148 -6.86 11.71 11.50
N ARG A 149 -7.24 12.43 10.43
CA ARG A 149 -8.62 12.92 10.20
C ARG A 149 -9.65 11.79 10.03
N HIS A 150 -9.20 10.59 9.71
CA HIS A 150 -10.07 9.44 9.44
C HIS A 150 -9.92 8.32 10.47
N ARG A 151 -9.12 8.50 11.51
CA ARG A 151 -8.76 7.47 12.50
C ARG A 151 -9.96 6.87 13.24
N SER A 152 -11.03 7.64 13.45
CA SER A 152 -12.24 7.17 14.13
C SER A 152 -13.19 6.37 13.22
N LYS A 153 -12.90 6.24 11.92
CA LYS A 153 -13.75 5.59 10.95
C LYS A 153 -13.28 4.14 10.73
N PRO A 154 -14.18 3.13 10.86
CA PRO A 154 -13.78 1.73 10.88
C PRO A 154 -13.36 1.17 9.52
N ARG A 155 -14.15 1.41 8.46
CA ARG A 155 -14.01 0.81 7.13
C ARG A 155 -13.76 1.88 6.07
N VAL A 156 -12.51 2.33 5.99
CA VAL A 156 -12.12 3.41 5.08
C VAL A 156 -11.08 2.93 4.08
N TYR A 157 -11.33 3.24 2.82
CA TYR A 157 -10.39 3.10 1.73
C TYR A 157 -10.06 4.49 1.18
N ILE A 158 -8.81 4.93 1.36
CA ILE A 158 -8.35 6.29 1.06
C ILE A 158 -7.38 6.23 -0.10
N GLY A 159 -7.57 7.11 -1.08
CA GLY A 159 -6.67 7.25 -2.21
C GLY A 159 -7.15 8.32 -3.16
N CYS A 160 -6.40 8.54 -4.23
CA CYS A 160 -6.90 9.33 -5.35
C CYS A 160 -7.83 8.45 -6.18
N MET A 161 -9.14 8.63 -6.01
CA MET A 161 -10.14 7.75 -6.59
C MET A 161 -10.31 8.03 -8.08
N LYS A 162 -10.29 6.97 -8.88
CA LYS A 162 -10.43 6.99 -10.33
C LYS A 162 -11.44 5.94 -10.79
N SER A 163 -11.83 6.09 -12.05
CA SER A 163 -12.50 5.07 -12.86
C SER A 163 -12.03 5.31 -14.29
N GLY A 164 -11.69 4.23 -14.99
CA GLY A 164 -11.08 4.27 -16.32
C GLY A 164 -11.58 3.11 -17.17
N PRO A 165 -11.31 3.14 -18.49
CA PRO A 165 -11.75 2.09 -19.40
C PRO A 165 -11.17 0.74 -18.97
N VAL A 166 -11.97 -0.32 -19.09
CA VAL A 166 -11.48 -1.68 -18.89
C VAL A 166 -10.48 -2.02 -19.99
N LEU A 167 -9.30 -2.54 -19.62
CA LEU A 167 -8.23 -2.86 -20.55
C LEU A 167 -8.48 -4.22 -21.24
N ALA A 168 -9.51 -4.28 -22.08
CA ALA A 168 -9.97 -5.50 -22.76
C ALA A 168 -9.15 -5.88 -24.01
N GLN A 169 -8.34 -4.96 -24.54
CA GLN A 169 -7.57 -5.19 -25.77
C GLN A 169 -6.31 -6.02 -25.49
N LYS A 170 -6.13 -7.13 -26.22
CA LYS A 170 -4.91 -7.93 -26.13
C LYS A 170 -3.68 -7.11 -26.57
N GLY A 171 -2.55 -7.33 -25.89
CA GLY A 171 -1.27 -6.69 -26.23
C GLY A 171 -1.03 -5.33 -25.55
N VAL A 172 -2.04 -4.75 -24.89
CA VAL A 172 -1.82 -3.57 -24.03
C VAL A 172 -1.24 -3.99 -22.68
N LYS A 173 -0.47 -3.09 -22.07
CA LYS A 173 0.02 -3.27 -20.70
C LYS A 173 -1.18 -3.46 -19.77
N TYR A 174 -1.13 -4.50 -18.93
CA TYR A 174 -2.21 -4.86 -18.01
C TYR A 174 -3.55 -5.25 -18.67
N HIS A 175 -3.51 -5.83 -19.88
CA HIS A 175 -4.68 -6.48 -20.47
C HIS A 175 -5.36 -7.40 -19.45
N GLU A 176 -6.65 -7.18 -19.23
CA GLU A 176 -7.46 -7.94 -18.28
C GLU A 176 -8.13 -9.12 -19.00
N PRO A 177 -7.64 -10.37 -18.84
CA PRO A 177 -8.19 -11.52 -19.56
C PRO A 177 -9.66 -11.81 -19.20
N GLU A 178 -10.11 -11.40 -18.02
CA GLU A 178 -11.48 -11.55 -17.54
C GLU A 178 -12.27 -10.25 -17.64
N TYR A 179 -11.96 -9.40 -18.63
CA TYR A 179 -12.61 -8.10 -18.85
C TYR A 179 -14.15 -8.18 -18.93
N TRP A 180 -14.68 -9.32 -19.39
CA TRP A 180 -16.11 -9.59 -19.51
C TRP A 180 -16.85 -9.57 -18.16
N LYS A 181 -16.14 -9.72 -17.03
CA LYS A 181 -16.73 -9.59 -15.68
C LYS A 181 -17.09 -8.15 -15.30
N PHE A 182 -16.56 -7.16 -16.03
CA PHE A 182 -16.84 -5.74 -15.80
C PHE A 182 -18.03 -5.24 -16.63
N GLY A 183 -18.76 -6.16 -17.27
CA GLY A 183 -19.93 -5.89 -18.07
C GLY A 183 -19.62 -5.80 -19.57
N GLU A 184 -20.28 -4.88 -20.26
CA GLU A 184 -20.25 -4.78 -21.72
C GLU A 184 -19.07 -3.95 -22.24
N GLU A 185 -18.84 -4.01 -23.55
CA GLU A 185 -17.81 -3.21 -24.22
C GLU A 185 -18.04 -1.71 -23.98
N GLY A 186 -16.98 -0.99 -23.65
CA GLY A 186 -17.03 0.43 -23.29
C GLY A 186 -17.25 0.69 -21.79
N ASN A 187 -17.52 -0.34 -20.99
CA ASN A 187 -17.59 -0.19 -19.54
C ASN A 187 -16.24 0.25 -18.95
N LYS A 188 -16.36 0.91 -17.80
CA LYS A 188 -15.23 1.34 -16.98
C LYS A 188 -15.09 0.41 -15.79
N TYR A 189 -13.88 0.31 -15.28
CA TYR A 189 -13.65 -0.25 -13.95
C TYR A 189 -14.49 0.52 -12.92
N PHE A 190 -14.96 -0.19 -11.89
CA PHE A 190 -15.59 0.45 -10.72
C PHE A 190 -14.64 1.48 -10.10
N ARG A 191 -15.19 2.36 -9.25
CA ARG A 191 -14.40 3.38 -8.56
C ARG A 191 -13.36 2.70 -7.64
N HIS A 192 -12.08 3.00 -7.82
CA HIS A 192 -10.97 2.49 -7.01
C HIS A 192 -9.87 3.56 -6.89
N ALA A 193 -8.99 3.46 -5.89
CA ALA A 193 -7.84 4.34 -5.78
C ALA A 193 -6.80 4.01 -6.86
N THR A 194 -6.02 5.00 -7.27
CA THR A 194 -4.87 4.77 -8.15
C THR A 194 -3.77 3.96 -7.45
N GLY A 195 -3.09 3.08 -8.19
CA GLY A 195 -2.12 2.14 -7.62
C GLY A 195 -0.87 2.75 -6.98
N GLN A 196 -0.51 4.00 -7.28
CA GLN A 196 0.75 4.61 -6.81
C GLN A 196 0.81 4.72 -5.29
N ILE A 197 -0.30 5.09 -4.66
CA ILE A 197 -0.43 5.13 -3.20
C ILE A 197 -1.91 5.04 -2.80
N TYR A 198 -2.19 4.24 -1.78
CA TYR A 198 -3.50 4.19 -1.14
C TYR A 198 -3.38 3.62 0.28
N ALA A 199 -4.35 3.94 1.12
CA ALA A 199 -4.43 3.47 2.49
C ALA A 199 -5.77 2.77 2.75
N ILE A 200 -5.73 1.74 3.58
CA ILE A 200 -6.92 1.03 4.07
C ILE A 200 -6.89 0.98 5.59
N SER A 201 -8.05 1.05 6.22
CA SER A 201 -8.17 0.91 7.66
C SER A 201 -7.90 -0.52 8.14
N LYS A 202 -7.67 -0.66 9.45
CA LYS A 202 -7.49 -1.95 10.13
C LYS A 202 -8.53 -3.02 9.76
N ASP A 203 -9.80 -2.64 9.72
CA ASP A 203 -10.89 -3.58 9.44
C ASP A 203 -10.77 -4.18 8.03
N LEU A 204 -10.38 -3.35 7.05
CA LEU A 204 -10.22 -3.79 5.67
C LEU A 204 -8.95 -4.63 5.48
N ALA A 205 -7.85 -4.29 6.16
CA ALA A 205 -6.65 -5.14 6.16
C ALA A 205 -6.93 -6.50 6.83
N THR A 206 -7.70 -6.51 7.91
CA THR A 206 -8.14 -7.73 8.59
C THR A 206 -9.05 -8.56 7.68
N TYR A 207 -10.00 -7.93 6.99
CA TYR A 207 -10.85 -8.59 5.99
C TYR A 207 -10.02 -9.26 4.89
N ILE A 208 -9.00 -8.57 4.35
CA ILE A 208 -8.08 -9.16 3.37
C ILE A 208 -7.38 -10.37 3.96
N SER A 209 -6.81 -10.25 5.16
CA SER A 209 -6.06 -11.33 5.82
C SER A 209 -6.90 -12.60 6.01
N VAL A 210 -8.13 -12.43 6.52
CA VAL A 210 -9.07 -13.55 6.77
C VAL A 210 -9.55 -14.18 5.47
N ASN A 211 -9.86 -13.38 4.45
CA ASN A 211 -10.51 -13.85 3.22
C ASN A 211 -9.54 -14.08 2.05
N ARG A 212 -8.22 -13.95 2.26
CA ARG A 212 -7.19 -13.97 1.20
C ARG A 212 -7.36 -15.08 0.14
N HIS A 213 -7.81 -16.26 0.55
CA HIS A 213 -7.92 -17.44 -0.31
C HIS A 213 -9.10 -17.40 -1.29
N VAL A 214 -10.10 -16.54 -1.05
CA VAL A 214 -11.26 -16.35 -1.95
C VAL A 214 -11.25 -15.01 -2.68
N LEU A 215 -10.38 -14.08 -2.26
CA LEU A 215 -10.27 -12.77 -2.91
C LEU A 215 -9.67 -12.92 -4.32
N HIS A 216 -10.48 -12.57 -5.30
CA HIS A 216 -10.12 -12.67 -6.71
C HIS A 216 -9.06 -11.63 -7.09
N ARG A 217 -8.16 -11.97 -8.00
CA ARG A 217 -7.05 -11.10 -8.44
C ARG A 217 -7.19 -10.85 -9.93
N TYR A 218 -7.29 -9.58 -10.28
CA TYR A 218 -7.27 -9.06 -11.64
C TYR A 218 -5.84 -8.71 -12.06
N ALA A 219 -5.63 -8.48 -13.35
CA ALA A 219 -4.33 -8.14 -13.93
C ALA A 219 -3.77 -6.81 -13.37
N ASN A 220 -4.66 -5.85 -13.09
CA ASN A 220 -4.32 -4.62 -12.38
C ASN A 220 -4.47 -4.83 -10.87
N GLU A 221 -3.43 -4.47 -10.14
CA GLU A 221 -3.37 -4.63 -8.69
C GLU A 221 -4.34 -3.68 -7.96
N ASP A 222 -4.46 -2.44 -8.43
CA ASP A 222 -5.34 -1.42 -7.85
C ASP A 222 -6.82 -1.73 -8.12
N VAL A 223 -7.12 -2.28 -9.30
CA VAL A 223 -8.43 -2.88 -9.61
C VAL A 223 -8.69 -4.08 -8.69
N SER A 224 -7.72 -4.97 -8.48
CA SER A 224 -7.89 -6.11 -7.57
C SER A 224 -8.31 -5.65 -6.17
N LEU A 225 -7.57 -4.71 -5.59
CA LEU A 225 -7.88 -4.16 -4.27
C LEU A 225 -9.29 -3.55 -4.21
N GLY A 226 -9.64 -2.68 -5.17
CA GLY A 226 -10.98 -2.06 -5.17
C GLY A 226 -12.11 -3.07 -5.31
N SER A 227 -11.89 -4.18 -6.04
CA SER A 227 -12.89 -5.25 -6.16
C SER A 227 -13.19 -5.96 -4.85
N TRP A 228 -12.22 -6.01 -3.94
CA TRP A 228 -12.40 -6.65 -2.63
C TRP A 228 -13.33 -5.84 -1.72
N PHE A 229 -13.52 -4.55 -2.01
CA PHE A 229 -14.29 -3.63 -1.19
C PHE A 229 -15.64 -3.22 -1.79
N ILE A 230 -15.86 -3.41 -3.09
CA ILE A 230 -17.08 -2.93 -3.77
C ILE A 230 -18.37 -3.54 -3.20
N GLY A 231 -18.31 -4.78 -2.71
CA GLY A 231 -19.44 -5.47 -2.07
C GLY A 231 -19.57 -5.22 -0.57
N LEU A 232 -18.72 -4.38 0.01
CA LEU A 232 -18.67 -4.06 1.43
C LEU A 232 -19.17 -2.63 1.68
N ASP A 233 -19.67 -2.38 2.89
CA ASP A 233 -20.02 -1.02 3.34
C ASP A 233 -18.76 -0.21 3.70
N VAL A 234 -18.00 0.18 2.67
CA VAL A 234 -16.71 0.89 2.76
C VAL A 234 -16.85 2.34 2.33
N GLU A 235 -16.37 3.25 3.18
CA GLU A 235 -16.25 4.65 2.81
C GLU A 235 -15.02 4.84 1.91
N HIS A 236 -15.27 5.21 0.64
CA HIS A 236 -14.23 5.55 -0.31
C HIS A 236 -13.92 7.05 -0.20
N ILE A 237 -12.73 7.38 0.28
CA ILE A 237 -12.26 8.76 0.42
C ILE A 237 -11.39 9.11 -0.78
N ASP A 238 -11.90 10.02 -1.62
CA ASP A 238 -11.18 10.60 -2.76
C ASP A 238 -10.35 11.80 -2.29
N ASP A 239 -9.07 11.56 -2.00
CA ASP A 239 -8.12 12.61 -1.61
C ASP A 239 -7.12 12.90 -2.74
N ARG A 240 -7.24 14.10 -3.32
CA ARG A 240 -6.42 14.54 -4.46
C ARG A 240 -4.98 14.89 -4.07
N SER A 241 -4.66 15.03 -2.79
CA SER A 241 -3.28 15.23 -2.35
C SER A 241 -2.41 13.97 -2.55
N LEU A 242 -3.04 12.81 -2.78
CA LEU A 242 -2.36 11.52 -3.04
C LEU A 242 -2.05 11.28 -4.53
N CYS A 243 -2.25 12.27 -5.41
CA CYS A 243 -1.99 12.11 -6.85
C CYS A 243 -1.62 13.41 -7.57
N CYS A 244 -0.82 14.25 -6.91
CA CYS A 244 -0.28 15.42 -7.57
C CYS A 244 0.74 15.04 -8.66
N GLY A 245 0.81 15.84 -9.72
CA GLY A 245 1.92 15.78 -10.64
C GLY A 245 3.22 16.17 -9.96
N THR A 246 4.36 15.63 -10.41
CA THR A 246 5.67 16.23 -10.06
C THR A 246 5.76 17.68 -10.60
N PRO A 247 6.83 18.46 -10.33
CA PRO A 247 6.90 19.86 -10.74
C PRO A 247 6.47 20.10 -12.20
N PRO A 248 5.62 21.13 -12.44
CA PRO A 248 5.34 22.24 -11.54
C PRO A 248 4.16 22.06 -10.56
N ASP A 249 3.34 21.01 -10.67
CA ASP A 249 2.07 20.91 -9.90
C ASP A 249 2.29 20.81 -8.39
N CYS A 250 3.06 19.83 -7.91
CA CYS A 250 3.35 19.69 -6.49
C CYS A 250 4.15 20.88 -5.92
N GLU A 251 4.98 21.52 -6.75
CA GLU A 251 5.81 22.67 -6.34
C GLU A 251 4.93 23.89 -6.05
N TRP A 252 4.00 24.22 -6.95
CA TRP A 252 3.06 25.33 -6.72
C TRP A 252 2.19 25.10 -5.49
N LYS A 253 1.75 23.86 -5.26
CA LYS A 253 0.97 23.49 -4.08
C LYS A 253 1.78 23.63 -2.79
N ALA A 254 3.04 23.19 -2.79
CA ALA A 254 3.95 23.37 -1.67
C ALA A 254 4.22 24.86 -1.37
N GLN A 255 4.49 25.67 -2.40
CA GLN A 255 4.68 27.13 -2.27
C GLN A 255 3.43 27.84 -1.75
N ALA A 256 2.24 27.33 -2.06
CA ALA A 256 0.96 27.82 -1.54
C ALA A 256 0.65 27.35 -0.09
N GLY A 257 1.58 26.64 0.57
CA GLY A 257 1.41 26.13 1.93
C GLY A 257 0.51 24.89 2.04
N ASN A 258 0.20 24.24 0.91
CA ASN A 258 -0.64 23.03 0.86
C ASN A 258 0.10 21.90 0.12
N PRO A 259 1.27 21.44 0.61
CA PRO A 259 2.04 20.39 -0.05
C PRO A 259 1.21 19.11 -0.23
N CYS A 260 1.47 18.38 -1.32
CA CYS A 260 0.77 17.12 -1.58
C CYS A 260 1.26 16.01 -0.64
N ALA A 261 0.39 15.05 -0.32
CA ALA A 261 0.79 13.85 0.40
C ALA A 261 1.64 12.92 -0.47
N ALA A 262 1.37 12.87 -1.78
CA ALA A 262 2.16 12.13 -2.75
C ALA A 262 2.20 12.80 -4.13
N SER A 263 3.33 12.64 -4.81
CA SER A 263 3.59 13.22 -6.13
C SER A 263 4.23 12.21 -7.08
N PHE A 264 3.73 12.12 -8.32
CA PHE A 264 4.24 11.21 -9.36
C PHE A 264 3.82 11.67 -10.77
N ASP A 265 4.36 11.04 -11.82
CA ASP A 265 4.04 11.37 -13.21
C ASP A 265 3.04 10.39 -13.82
N TRP A 266 1.90 10.89 -14.30
CA TRP A 266 0.90 10.05 -14.97
C TRP A 266 1.45 9.34 -16.22
N SER A 267 2.38 9.97 -16.94
CA SER A 267 2.99 9.42 -18.16
C SER A 267 3.79 8.14 -17.93
N CYS A 268 4.36 7.97 -16.72
CA CYS A 268 5.14 6.78 -16.36
C CYS A 268 4.39 5.86 -15.38
N SER A 269 3.17 6.22 -14.96
CA SER A 269 2.42 5.53 -13.90
C SER A 269 3.21 5.45 -12.59
N GLY A 270 3.92 6.54 -12.27
CA GLY A 270 4.97 6.65 -11.27
C GLY A 270 5.89 7.80 -11.67
N MET A 271 6.85 8.21 -10.84
CA MET A 271 7.80 9.25 -11.19
C MET A 271 8.73 8.76 -12.32
N CYS A 272 8.74 9.48 -13.44
CA CYS A 272 9.64 9.17 -14.53
C CYS A 272 11.09 9.36 -14.06
N LYS A 273 11.98 8.39 -14.32
CA LYS A 273 13.39 8.41 -13.89
C LYS A 273 13.52 8.70 -12.38
N SER A 274 12.74 7.98 -11.57
CA SER A 274 12.62 8.21 -10.14
C SER A 274 13.93 8.11 -9.37
N ALA A 275 14.86 7.26 -9.79
CA ALA A 275 16.17 7.16 -9.16
C ALA A 275 16.97 8.47 -9.29
N GLU A 276 16.83 9.16 -10.42
CA GLU A 276 17.54 10.40 -10.72
C GLU A 276 16.78 11.67 -10.29
N ARG A 277 15.45 11.63 -10.28
CA ARG A 277 14.59 12.81 -10.05
C ARG A 277 14.04 12.94 -8.63
N MET A 278 14.16 11.90 -7.79
CA MET A 278 13.59 11.93 -6.43
C MET A 278 14.10 13.13 -5.63
N GLU A 279 15.39 13.44 -5.72
CA GLU A 279 16.00 14.57 -5.00
C GLU A 279 15.44 15.91 -5.45
N GLU A 280 15.40 16.18 -6.75
CA GLU A 280 14.83 17.42 -7.30
C GLU A 280 13.36 17.60 -6.87
N VAL A 281 12.57 16.53 -6.98
CA VAL A 281 11.15 16.56 -6.60
C VAL A 281 11.01 16.76 -5.09
N HIS A 282 11.83 16.10 -4.28
CA HIS A 282 11.77 16.23 -2.83
C HIS A 282 12.15 17.65 -2.37
N GLN A 283 13.17 18.25 -2.97
CA GLN A 283 13.56 19.64 -2.65
C GLN A 283 12.46 20.66 -3.00
N ARG A 284 11.70 20.44 -4.08
CA ARG A 284 10.68 21.40 -4.54
C ARG A 284 9.29 21.16 -3.97
N CYS A 285 8.96 19.90 -3.68
CA CYS A 285 7.62 19.49 -3.28
C CYS A 285 7.56 18.94 -1.85
N GLY A 286 8.71 18.85 -1.18
CA GLY A 286 8.84 18.39 0.19
C GLY A 286 8.10 19.28 1.19
N GLU A 287 7.59 18.66 2.25
CA GLU A 287 7.00 19.34 3.40
C GLU A 287 8.05 19.88 4.40
N GLY A 288 9.33 19.65 4.14
CA GLY A 288 10.46 19.98 5.01
C GLY A 288 10.77 18.90 6.05
N ASP A 289 12.05 18.72 6.37
CA ASP A 289 12.57 17.59 7.17
C ASP A 289 11.96 17.46 8.58
N GLY A 290 11.49 18.58 9.14
CA GLY A 290 10.88 18.64 10.47
C GLY A 290 9.38 18.27 10.51
N ALA A 291 8.70 18.21 9.35
CA ALA A 291 7.23 18.19 9.31
C ALA A 291 6.63 16.99 10.04
N VAL A 292 7.12 15.77 9.77
CA VAL A 292 6.64 14.55 10.43
C VAL A 292 6.90 14.57 11.95
N TRP A 293 7.94 15.27 12.40
CA TRP A 293 8.31 15.37 13.82
C TRP A 293 7.47 16.38 14.58
N HIS A 294 7.12 17.51 13.95
CA HIS A 294 6.31 18.57 14.55
C HIS A 294 4.81 18.31 14.48
N THR A 295 4.36 17.42 13.59
CA THR A 295 2.95 17.08 13.47
C THR A 295 2.51 16.15 14.59
N SER A 296 1.35 16.46 15.19
CA SER A 296 0.67 15.62 16.17
C SER A 296 -0.47 14.86 15.47
N PHE A 297 -0.55 13.55 15.68
CA PHE A 297 -1.51 12.64 15.05
C PHE A 297 -2.36 11.89 16.09
#